data_AF-A0A352ABI1-F1
#
_entry.id   AF-A0A352ABI1-F1
#
_cell.length_a   1.000
_cell.length_b   1.000
_cell.length_c   1.000
_cell.angle_alpha   90.00
_cell.angle_beta   90.00
_cell.angle_gamma   90.00
#
_symmetry.space_group_name_H-M   'P 1'
#
loop_
_entity.id
_entity.type
_entity.pdbx_description
1 polymer ?
#
loop_
_entity_poly.entity_id
_entity_poly.type
_entity_poly.pdbx_seq_one_letter_code
_entity_poly.pdbx_strand_id
1 'polypeptide(L)'
;MGFLRWFNTTQEEPEASQLELFGESRPLVRRERVDGATVRRDFTKAIKDKGGDHKAQRDSTIAMTEELFGCQPEELYDGTGGKRGDRSTLPKEVQKAYIVGETVATHDLHSTTIKGSTQDEKNAEIADTVRQSSKKTRRLFPW
;
A
#
# COMPACT_ATOMS: atom_id res chain seq x y z
N MET A 1 -14.75 60.70 -6.52
CA MET A 1 -14.12 59.95 -7.63
C MET A 1 -12.91 59.19 -7.06
N GLY A 2 -13.00 58.05 -6.36
CA GLY A 2 -14.04 57.03 -6.30
C GLY A 2 -13.73 55.78 -7.14
N PHE A 3 -12.47 55.40 -7.39
CA PHE A 3 -12.16 54.29 -8.32
C PHE A 3 -10.90 53.42 -8.04
N LEU A 4 -10.30 53.42 -6.84
CA LEU A 4 -9.05 52.66 -6.60
C LEU A 4 -8.96 51.95 -5.22
N ARG A 5 -10.02 51.24 -4.80
CA ARG A 5 -9.96 50.31 -3.64
C ARG A 5 -10.63 48.96 -3.91
N TRP A 6 -10.51 48.43 -5.12
CA TRP A 6 -11.17 47.18 -5.53
C TRP A 6 -10.22 45.96 -5.72
N PHE A 7 -8.90 46.11 -5.51
CA PHE A 7 -7.93 45.02 -5.74
C PHE A 7 -7.35 44.36 -4.47
N ASN A 8 -7.89 44.60 -3.28
CA ASN A 8 -7.39 43.98 -2.03
C ASN A 8 -8.45 43.14 -1.31
N THR A 9 -9.30 42.45 -2.06
CA THR A 9 -10.21 41.45 -1.49
C THR A 9 -10.43 40.29 -2.47
N THR A 10 -9.36 39.59 -2.82
CA THR A 10 -9.46 38.16 -3.15
C THR A 10 -9.55 37.44 -1.81
N GLN A 11 -10.77 37.32 -1.30
CA GLN A 11 -11.49 36.04 -1.30
C GLN A 11 -10.60 34.96 -0.68
N GLU A 12 -10.76 34.78 0.63
CA GLU A 12 -10.61 33.48 1.25
C GLU A 12 -11.36 32.49 0.34
N GLU A 13 -10.61 31.68 -0.41
CA GLU A 13 -11.20 30.57 -1.12
C GLU A 13 -11.88 29.70 -0.06
N PRO A 14 -13.18 29.40 -0.19
CA PRO A 14 -13.77 28.40 0.68
C PRO A 14 -13.00 27.12 0.39
N GLU A 15 -12.25 26.62 1.36
CA GLU A 15 -11.73 25.27 1.30
C GLU A 15 -12.92 24.39 0.93
N ALA A 16 -12.89 23.87 -0.29
CA ALA A 16 -13.90 22.97 -0.77
C ALA A 16 -13.76 21.70 0.08
N SER A 17 -14.44 21.72 1.23
CA SER A 17 -14.75 20.57 2.06
C SER A 17 -15.63 19.67 1.21
N GLN A 18 -14.98 18.88 0.37
CA GLN A 18 -15.65 18.13 -0.68
C GLN A 18 -15.37 16.63 -0.57
N LEU A 19 -15.18 16.14 0.66
CA LEU A 19 -15.14 14.71 0.98
C LEU A 19 -15.56 14.44 2.45
N GLU A 20 -16.54 15.18 2.95
CA GLU A 20 -17.37 14.71 4.07
C GLU A 20 -18.35 13.67 3.54
N LEU A 21 -17.98 12.39 3.60
CA LEU A 21 -18.96 11.31 3.44
C LEU A 21 -18.72 10.12 4.39
N PHE A 22 -17.55 9.97 5.04
CA PHE A 22 -17.29 8.83 5.96
C PHE A 22 -16.29 9.10 7.10
N GLY A 23 -16.46 10.16 7.88
CA GLY A 23 -15.74 10.38 9.16
C GLY A 23 -14.66 11.47 9.13
N GLU A 24 -14.32 11.97 10.32
CA GLU A 24 -13.52 13.18 10.61
C GLU A 24 -12.47 13.52 9.55
N SER A 25 -12.70 14.61 8.82
CA SER A 25 -11.80 15.09 7.77
C SER A 25 -10.46 15.49 8.38
N ARG A 26 -9.41 14.74 8.07
CA ARG A 26 -8.03 15.16 8.36
C ARG A 26 -7.62 16.21 7.32
N PRO A 27 -6.94 17.31 7.72
CA PRO A 27 -6.46 18.31 6.79
C PRO A 27 -5.51 17.67 5.78
N LEU A 28 -5.70 17.97 4.49
CA LEU A 28 -4.84 17.47 3.43
C LEU A 28 -3.48 18.15 3.52
N VAL A 29 -2.44 17.37 3.82
CA VAL A 29 -1.04 17.82 3.76
C VAL A 29 -0.59 18.06 2.31
N ARG A 30 0.50 18.81 2.16
CA ARG A 30 1.08 19.22 0.86
C ARG A 30 1.20 18.04 -0.10
N ARG A 31 0.85 18.27 -1.37
CA ARG A 31 0.88 17.28 -2.46
C ARG A 31 2.20 16.50 -2.51
N GLU A 32 2.11 15.18 -2.35
CA GLU A 32 3.19 14.22 -2.60
C GLU A 32 2.69 13.15 -3.59
N ARG A 33 3.56 12.69 -4.50
CA ARG A 33 3.22 11.63 -5.45
C ARG A 33 3.41 10.27 -4.76
N VAL A 34 2.34 9.47 -4.75
CA VAL A 34 2.43 8.06 -4.35
C VAL A 34 2.73 7.22 -5.59
N ASP A 35 3.83 6.46 -5.55
CA ASP A 35 4.21 5.49 -6.56
C ASP A 35 4.42 4.10 -5.95
N GLY A 36 4.75 3.11 -6.77
CA GLY A 36 4.98 1.75 -6.30
C GLY A 36 6.18 1.61 -5.35
N ALA A 37 7.17 2.49 -5.43
CA ALA A 37 8.30 2.48 -4.50
C ALA A 37 7.89 3.01 -3.13
N THR A 38 7.07 4.07 -3.09
CA THR A 38 6.47 4.58 -1.85
C THR A 38 5.62 3.50 -1.17
N VAL A 39 4.69 2.89 -1.91
CA VAL A 39 3.81 1.84 -1.35
C VAL A 39 4.58 0.63 -0.84
N ARG A 40 5.59 0.16 -1.59
CA ARG A 40 6.47 -0.93 -1.15
C ARG A 40 7.22 -0.57 0.14
N ARG A 41 7.68 0.68 0.26
CA ARG A 41 8.38 1.16 1.45
C ARG A 41 7.46 1.17 2.67
N ASP A 42 6.24 1.66 2.51
CA ASP A 42 5.25 1.70 3.57
C ASP A 42 4.87 0.29 4.03
N PHE A 43 4.70 -0.64 3.08
CA PHE A 43 4.47 -2.04 3.37
C PHE A 43 5.63 -2.69 4.15
N THR A 44 6.87 -2.49 3.70
CA THR A 44 8.05 -2.97 4.43
C THR A 44 8.17 -2.35 5.82
N LYS A 45 7.81 -1.08 5.95
CA LYS A 45 7.79 -0.41 7.25
C LYS A 45 6.72 -1.02 8.16
N ALA A 46 5.50 -1.24 7.68
CA ALA A 46 4.43 -1.86 8.45
C ALA A 46 4.80 -3.24 8.98
N ILE A 47 5.48 -4.07 8.17
CA ILE A 47 6.00 -5.37 8.61
C ILE A 47 7.00 -5.20 9.77
N LYS A 48 7.94 -4.26 9.64
CA LYS A 48 8.93 -3.98 10.69
C LYS A 48 8.30 -3.41 11.96
N ASP A 49 7.34 -2.50 11.82
CA ASP A 49 6.63 -1.87 12.94
C ASP A 49 5.82 -2.91 13.73
N LYS A 50 5.41 -4.01 13.07
CA LYS A 50 4.78 -5.18 13.70
C LYS A 50 5.77 -6.19 14.29
N GLY A 51 7.07 -5.88 14.25
CA GLY A 51 8.14 -6.72 14.78
C GLY A 51 8.63 -7.81 13.82
N GLY A 52 8.27 -7.74 12.54
CA GLY A 52 8.74 -8.67 11.51
C GLY A 52 10.18 -8.40 11.09
N ASP A 53 10.90 -9.46 10.75
CA ASP A 53 12.28 -9.40 10.27
C ASP A 53 12.37 -9.63 8.74
N HIS A 54 13.57 -9.93 8.24
CA HIS A 54 13.79 -10.25 6.83
C HIS A 54 13.03 -11.49 6.34
N LYS A 55 12.82 -12.49 7.21
CA LYS A 55 12.02 -13.67 6.91
C LYS A 55 10.56 -13.28 6.77
N ALA A 56 10.00 -12.47 7.67
CA ALA A 56 8.65 -11.95 7.52
C ALA A 56 8.46 -11.18 6.19
N GLN A 57 9.40 -10.31 5.82
CA GLN A 57 9.32 -9.57 4.56
C GLN A 57 9.32 -10.49 3.34
N ARG A 58 10.21 -11.49 3.31
CA ARG A 58 10.29 -12.47 2.22
C ARG A 58 9.01 -13.29 2.14
N ASP A 59 8.62 -13.90 3.26
CA ASP A 59 7.48 -14.82 3.33
C ASP A 59 6.16 -14.08 3.03
N SER A 60 6.03 -12.82 3.46
CA SER A 60 4.89 -11.95 3.10
C SER A 60 4.86 -11.62 1.60
N THR A 61 6.02 -11.39 0.99
CA THR A 61 6.11 -11.11 -0.46
C THR A 61 5.73 -12.35 -1.27
N ILE A 62 6.18 -13.53 -0.84
CA ILE A 62 5.81 -14.82 -1.43
C ILE A 62 4.31 -15.03 -1.30
N ALA A 63 3.75 -14.95 -0.08
CA ALA A 63 2.33 -15.15 0.16
C ALA A 63 1.47 -14.18 -0.66
N MET A 64 1.85 -12.90 -0.74
CA MET A 64 1.13 -11.94 -1.59
C MET A 64 1.17 -12.33 -3.06
N THR A 65 2.33 -12.76 -3.57
CA THR A 65 2.49 -13.10 -4.99
C THR A 65 1.69 -14.36 -5.35
N GLU A 66 1.76 -15.39 -4.49
CA GLU A 66 0.96 -16.62 -4.64
C GLU A 66 -0.54 -16.31 -4.69
N GLU A 67 -1.02 -15.47 -3.78
CA GLU A 67 -2.44 -15.20 -3.70
C GLU A 67 -2.91 -14.31 -4.86
N LEU A 68 -2.15 -13.28 -5.23
CA LEU A 68 -2.51 -12.35 -6.30
C LEU A 68 -2.41 -12.98 -7.70
N PHE A 69 -1.38 -13.79 -7.95
CA PHE A 69 -1.03 -14.24 -9.30
C PHE A 69 -1.02 -15.77 -9.46
N GLY A 70 -1.08 -16.54 -8.37
CA GLY A 70 -1.06 -18.00 -8.41
C GLY A 70 0.32 -18.61 -8.68
N CYS A 71 1.40 -17.84 -8.48
CA CYS A 71 2.78 -18.29 -8.72
C CYS A 71 3.76 -17.71 -7.68
N GLN A 72 5.00 -18.21 -7.69
CA GLN A 72 6.09 -17.65 -6.89
C GLN A 72 6.65 -16.35 -7.51
N PRO A 73 7.29 -15.48 -6.72
CA PRO A 73 7.95 -14.28 -7.24
C PRO A 73 8.91 -14.58 -8.39
N GLU A 74 9.73 -15.62 -8.28
CA GLU A 74 10.69 -16.02 -9.30
C GLU A 74 10.00 -16.37 -10.62
N GLU A 75 8.94 -17.17 -10.56
CA GLU A 75 8.13 -17.56 -11.72
C GLU A 75 7.44 -16.36 -12.37
N LEU A 76 7.00 -15.40 -11.56
CA LEU A 76 6.41 -14.16 -12.07
C LEU A 76 7.41 -13.32 -12.87
N TYR A 77 8.64 -13.13 -12.35
CA TYR A 77 9.67 -12.39 -13.07
C TYR A 77 10.09 -13.13 -14.34
N ASP A 78 10.34 -14.44 -14.24
CA ASP A 78 10.78 -15.25 -15.36
C ASP A 78 9.69 -15.34 -16.45
N GLY A 79 8.42 -15.48 -16.07
CA GLY A 79 7.28 -15.56 -16.98
C GLY A 79 6.92 -14.24 -17.67
N THR A 80 7.27 -13.10 -17.08
CA THR A 80 7.00 -11.77 -17.64
C THR A 80 8.21 -11.13 -18.34
N GLY A 81 9.40 -11.73 -18.22
CA GLY A 81 10.65 -11.14 -18.67
C GLY A 81 11.13 -9.97 -17.81
N GLY A 82 10.56 -9.82 -16.61
CA GLY A 82 10.95 -8.77 -15.67
C GLY A 82 12.31 -9.04 -15.02
N LYS A 83 13.00 -7.97 -14.61
CA LYS A 83 14.24 -8.07 -13.85
C LYS A 83 13.95 -8.38 -12.39
N ARG A 84 14.44 -9.52 -11.91
CA ARG A 84 14.27 -9.97 -10.51
C ARG A 84 14.60 -8.87 -9.51
N GLY A 85 13.67 -8.64 -8.57
CA GLY A 85 13.77 -7.62 -7.52
C GLY A 85 13.34 -6.22 -7.95
N ASP A 86 13.27 -5.94 -9.24
CA ASP A 86 12.86 -4.65 -9.81
C ASP A 86 11.44 -4.71 -10.38
N ARG A 87 10.47 -4.40 -9.52
CA ARG A 87 9.05 -4.42 -9.89
C ARG A 87 8.67 -3.41 -10.97
N SER A 88 9.47 -2.37 -11.20
CA SER A 88 9.18 -1.38 -12.25
C SER A 88 9.28 -1.98 -13.66
N THR A 89 9.96 -3.13 -13.78
CA THR A 89 10.13 -3.88 -15.03
C THR A 89 9.03 -4.90 -15.29
N LEU A 90 8.13 -5.14 -14.32
CA LEU A 90 6.99 -6.04 -14.48
C LEU A 90 5.90 -5.38 -15.35
N PRO A 91 4.97 -6.16 -15.93
CA PRO A 91 3.83 -5.61 -16.66
C PRO A 91 3.00 -4.64 -15.80
N LYS A 92 2.39 -3.64 -16.45
CA LYS A 92 1.63 -2.58 -15.77
C LYS A 92 0.54 -3.13 -14.83
N GLU A 93 -0.17 -4.18 -15.24
CA GLU A 93 -1.22 -4.78 -14.42
C GLU A 93 -0.65 -5.47 -13.18
N VAL A 94 0.50 -6.13 -13.29
CA VAL A 94 1.22 -6.72 -12.15
C VAL A 94 1.70 -5.62 -11.18
N GLN A 95 2.22 -4.51 -11.71
CA GLN A 95 2.62 -3.37 -10.87
C GLN A 95 1.43 -2.80 -10.09
N LYS A 96 0.28 -2.60 -10.74
CA LYS A 96 -0.94 -2.14 -10.08
C LYS A 96 -1.42 -3.13 -9.02
N ALA A 97 -1.44 -4.42 -9.33
CA ALA A 97 -1.87 -5.46 -8.40
C ALA A 97 -1.00 -5.47 -7.13
N TYR A 98 0.33 -5.34 -7.27
CA TYR A 98 1.22 -5.16 -6.12
C TYR A 98 0.90 -3.88 -5.33
N ILE A 99 0.72 -2.74 -6.01
CA ILE A 99 0.39 -1.47 -5.34
C ILE A 99 -0.89 -1.61 -4.51
N VAL A 100 -1.95 -2.17 -5.07
CA VAL A 100 -3.22 -2.33 -4.37
C VAL A 100 -3.07 -3.35 -3.24
N GLY A 101 -2.47 -4.51 -3.50
CA GLY A 101 -2.26 -5.56 -2.50
C GLY A 101 -1.44 -5.09 -1.31
N GLU A 102 -0.35 -4.37 -1.55
CA GLU A 102 0.51 -3.79 -0.50
C GLU A 102 -0.20 -2.70 0.28
N THR A 103 -1.03 -1.88 -0.38
CA THR A 103 -1.83 -0.86 0.30
C THR A 103 -2.83 -1.50 1.27
N VAL A 104 -3.55 -2.54 0.82
CA VAL A 104 -4.52 -3.27 1.65
C VAL A 104 -3.80 -4.00 2.79
N ALA A 105 -2.70 -4.69 2.50
CA ALA A 105 -1.93 -5.40 3.50
C ALA A 105 -1.33 -4.46 4.56
N THR A 106 -0.85 -3.28 4.16
CA THR A 106 -0.35 -2.24 5.08
C THR A 106 -1.44 -1.80 6.04
N HIS A 107 -2.63 -1.50 5.51
CA HIS A 107 -3.78 -1.12 6.33
C HIS A 107 -4.17 -2.23 7.32
N ASP A 108 -4.29 -3.47 6.84
CA ASP A 108 -4.70 -4.59 7.67
C ASP A 108 -3.64 -4.90 8.74
N LEU A 109 -2.35 -4.87 8.40
CA LEU A 109 -1.25 -4.98 9.37
C LEU A 109 -1.36 -3.91 10.45
N HIS A 110 -1.61 -2.64 10.10
CA HIS A 110 -1.76 -1.57 11.09
C HIS A 110 -2.90 -1.85 12.07
N SER A 111 -4.04 -2.33 11.56
CA SER A 111 -5.22 -2.66 12.37
C SER A 111 -5.09 -3.97 13.18
N THR A 112 -4.16 -4.85 12.81
CA THR A 112 -4.03 -6.19 13.41
C THR A 112 -3.00 -6.19 14.53
N THR A 113 -3.35 -6.77 15.68
CA THR A 113 -2.41 -7.02 16.78
C THR A 113 -1.75 -8.38 16.56
N ILE A 114 -0.43 -8.37 16.38
CA ILE A 114 0.39 -9.59 16.25
C ILE A 114 0.69 -10.12 17.66
N LYS A 115 0.32 -11.37 17.93
CA LYS A 115 0.38 -12.00 19.26
C LYS A 115 1.51 -13.01 19.43
N GLY A 116 2.22 -13.37 18.36
CA GLY A 116 3.34 -14.31 18.40
C GLY A 116 4.32 -14.04 19.55
N SER A 117 4.63 -15.08 20.33
CA SER A 117 5.54 -15.01 21.47
C SER A 117 7.00 -15.14 21.03
N THR A 118 7.24 -15.87 19.94
CA THR A 118 8.57 -16.02 19.31
C THR A 118 8.67 -15.22 18.01
N GLN A 119 9.89 -14.98 17.53
CA GLN A 119 10.11 -14.30 16.25
C GLN A 119 9.47 -15.06 15.09
N ASP A 120 9.57 -16.40 15.09
CA ASP A 120 8.98 -17.24 14.05
C ASP A 120 7.45 -17.17 14.05
N GLU A 121 6.82 -17.17 15.22
CA GLU A 121 5.36 -17.01 15.35
C GLU A 121 4.92 -15.63 14.86
N LYS A 122 5.63 -14.56 15.24
CA LYS A 122 5.34 -13.20 14.75
C LYS A 122 5.46 -13.11 13.24
N ASN A 123 6.55 -13.65 12.69
CA ASN A 123 6.78 -13.65 11.25
C ASN A 123 5.68 -14.42 10.51
N ALA A 124 5.25 -15.57 11.04
CA ALA A 124 4.18 -16.39 10.47
C ALA A 124 2.83 -15.66 10.52
N GLU A 125 2.49 -15.02 11.64
CA GLU A 125 1.23 -14.27 11.80
C GLU A 125 1.19 -13.02 10.90
N ILE A 126 2.31 -12.33 10.72
CA ILE A 126 2.45 -11.23 9.76
C ILE A 126 2.22 -11.75 8.33
N ALA A 127 2.91 -12.83 7.94
CA ALA A 127 2.77 -13.40 6.60
C ALA A 127 1.34 -13.90 6.33
N ASP A 128 0.67 -14.51 7.33
CA ASP A 128 -0.73 -14.91 7.20
C ASP A 128 -1.65 -13.70 7.08
N THR A 129 -1.45 -12.63 7.85
CA THR A 129 -2.20 -11.37 7.70
C THR A 129 -2.09 -10.87 6.26
N VAL A 130 -0.88 -10.81 5.71
CA VAL A 130 -0.64 -10.41 4.32
C VAL A 130 -1.32 -11.35 3.33
N ARG A 131 -1.31 -12.67 3.58
CA ARG A 131 -2.00 -13.67 2.77
C ARG A 131 -3.50 -13.41 2.72
N GLN A 132 -4.14 -13.15 3.88
CA GLN A 132 -5.57 -12.85 3.95
C GLN A 132 -5.92 -11.54 3.22
N SER A 133 -5.11 -10.48 3.41
CA SER A 133 -5.26 -9.22 2.68
C SER A 133 -5.14 -9.39 1.17
N SER A 134 -4.23 -10.26 0.73
CA SER A 134 -4.01 -10.56 -0.69
C SER A 134 -5.18 -11.34 -1.28
N LYS A 135 -5.74 -12.31 -0.55
CA LYS A 135 -6.99 -13.00 -0.92
C LYS A 135 -8.17 -12.03 -1.05
N LYS A 136 -8.32 -11.11 -0.09
CA LYS A 136 -9.33 -10.04 -0.14
C LYS A 136 -9.14 -9.17 -1.37
N THR A 137 -7.90 -8.77 -1.65
CA THR A 137 -7.58 -7.94 -2.82
C THR A 137 -7.94 -8.64 -4.13
N ARG A 138 -7.55 -9.90 -4.31
CA ARG A 138 -7.89 -10.68 -5.52
C ARG A 138 -9.39 -10.87 -5.71
N ARG A 139 -10.17 -11.00 -4.63
CA ARG A 139 -11.63 -11.08 -4.71
C ARG A 139 -12.25 -9.78 -5.22
N LEU A 140 -11.68 -8.64 -4.83
CA LEU A 140 -12.18 -7.31 -5.24
C LEU A 140 -11.72 -6.93 -6.64
N PHE A 141 -10.53 -7.36 -7.03
CA PHE A 141 -9.93 -7.07 -8.32
C PHE A 141 -9.41 -8.36 -8.95
N PRO A 142 -10.26 -9.10 -9.67
CA PRO A 142 -9.83 -10.24 -10.44
C PRO A 142 -9.12 -9.73 -11.70
N TRP A 143 -7.80 -9.81 -11.70
CA TRP A 143 -6.93 -9.55 -12.86
C TRP A 143 -6.75 -10.80 -13.71
#